data_AF-A0AA42SS60-F1
#
_entry.id   AF-A0AA42SS60-F1
#
_cell.length_a   1.000
_cell.length_b   1.000
_cell.length_c   1.000
_cell.angle_alpha   90.00
_cell.angle_beta   90.00
_cell.angle_gamma   90.00
#
_symmetry.space_group_name_H-M   'P 1'
#
loop_
_entity.id
_entity.type
_entity.pdbx_description
1 polymer ?
#
loop_
_entity_poly.entity_id
_entity_poly.type
_entity_poly.pdbx_seq_one_letter_code
_entity_poly.pdbx_strand_id
1 'polypeptide(L)'
;MEIKHVFNQADLDRLTQVAIDAYQHTESFGSSVGAIVSVSADYPSQFLAVYADKLSNGYKLHPTMPVDFNQYGGAQFFRCYMVKPEAVQAEELEVIKEKVEKDYRAELRKAYDAHLEAMVAESVSRAERAEAKKAEEKRAKLIEQATKEAVAALGEFNA
;
A
#
# COMPACT_ATOMS: atom_id res chain seq x y z
N MET A 1 26.82 2.60 3.05
CA MET A 1 25.73 1.83 2.42
C MET A 1 24.81 2.85 1.78
N GLU A 2 24.62 2.81 0.46
CA GLU A 2 23.75 3.75 -0.27
C GLU A 2 22.34 3.14 -0.31
N ILE A 3 21.34 3.81 0.27
CA ILE A 3 19.95 3.34 0.24
C ILE A 3 19.37 3.73 -1.12
N LYS A 4 18.93 2.74 -1.91
CA LYS A 4 18.41 2.94 -3.27
C LYS A 4 16.93 2.59 -3.32
N HIS A 5 16.11 3.58 -3.66
CA HIS A 5 14.68 3.41 -3.97
C HIS A 5 14.48 3.38 -5.47
N VAL A 6 14.91 2.28 -6.09
CA VAL A 6 14.91 2.12 -7.56
C VAL A 6 13.71 1.31 -7.97
N PHE A 7 13.05 1.77 -9.02
CA PHE A 7 11.97 1.03 -9.67
C PHE A 7 12.51 -0.29 -10.22
N ASN A 8 11.88 -1.40 -9.83
CA ASN A 8 12.23 -2.73 -10.28
C ASN A 8 11.07 -3.34 -11.07
N GLN A 9 11.30 -3.59 -12.36
CA GLN A 9 10.28 -4.15 -13.25
C GLN A 9 9.82 -5.53 -12.77
N ALA A 10 10.74 -6.38 -12.26
CA ALA A 10 10.37 -7.73 -11.80
C ALA A 10 9.44 -7.70 -10.58
N ASP A 11 9.58 -6.69 -9.71
CA ASP A 11 8.68 -6.52 -8.57
C ASP A 11 7.30 -6.06 -9.04
N LEU A 12 7.24 -5.12 -9.99
CA LEU A 12 5.99 -4.68 -10.59
C LEU A 12 5.28 -5.83 -11.30
N ASP A 13 6.00 -6.63 -12.09
CA ASP A 13 5.44 -7.78 -12.81
C ASP A 13 4.85 -8.80 -11.84
N ARG A 14 5.56 -9.09 -10.73
CA ARG A 14 5.06 -9.97 -9.67
C ARG A 14 3.79 -9.43 -9.02
N LEU A 15 3.75 -8.13 -8.67
CA LEU A 15 2.57 -7.50 -8.07
C LEU A 15 1.39 -7.50 -9.04
N THR A 16 1.66 -7.25 -10.32
CA THR A 16 0.68 -7.27 -11.40
C THR A 16 0.08 -8.65 -11.57
N GLN A 17 0.92 -9.70 -11.57
CA GLN A 17 0.44 -11.08 -11.66
C GLN A 17 -0.46 -11.45 -10.48
N VAL A 18 -0.09 -11.07 -9.26
CA VAL A 18 -0.93 -11.29 -8.07
C VAL A 18 -2.28 -10.61 -8.21
N ALA A 19 -2.32 -9.39 -8.75
CA ALA A 19 -3.57 -8.66 -8.97
C ALA A 19 -4.43 -9.30 -10.08
N ILE A 20 -3.82 -9.79 -11.16
CA ILE A 20 -4.50 -10.52 -12.23
C ILE A 20 -5.11 -11.82 -11.68
N ASP A 21 -4.33 -12.61 -10.94
CA ASP A 21 -4.79 -13.87 -10.35
C ASP A 21 -5.95 -13.64 -9.38
N ALA A 22 -5.86 -12.60 -8.55
CA ALA A 22 -6.93 -12.20 -7.65
C ALA A 22 -8.20 -11.82 -8.43
N TYR A 23 -8.07 -11.01 -9.49
CA TYR A 23 -9.19 -10.62 -10.34
C TYR A 23 -9.89 -11.84 -10.96
N GLN A 24 -9.13 -12.79 -11.50
CA GLN A 24 -9.67 -13.97 -12.17
C GLN A 24 -10.48 -14.90 -11.25
N HIS A 25 -10.24 -14.84 -9.94
CA HIS A 25 -10.87 -15.73 -8.95
C HIS A 25 -11.84 -14.99 -8.03
N THR A 26 -12.11 -13.72 -8.31
CA THR A 26 -12.99 -12.88 -7.49
C THR A 26 -14.34 -12.66 -8.18
N GLU A 27 -15.40 -12.72 -7.38
CA GLU A 27 -16.72 -12.24 -7.77
C GLU A 27 -16.77 -10.72 -7.70
N SER A 28 -17.26 -10.09 -8.77
CA SER A 28 -17.66 -8.69 -8.79
C SER A 28 -18.89 -8.49 -7.90
N PHE A 29 -18.68 -7.90 -6.72
CA PHE A 29 -19.72 -7.59 -5.75
C PHE A 29 -19.40 -6.31 -4.98
N GLY A 30 -20.37 -5.40 -4.88
CA GLY A 30 -20.19 -4.11 -4.21
C GLY A 30 -19.08 -3.29 -4.87
N SER A 31 -18.04 -2.96 -4.11
CA SER A 31 -16.86 -2.23 -4.58
C SER A 31 -15.76 -3.13 -5.18
N SER A 32 -15.91 -4.45 -5.09
CA SER A 32 -14.94 -5.40 -5.65
C SER A 32 -15.18 -5.63 -7.13
N VAL A 33 -14.10 -5.59 -7.91
CA VAL A 33 -14.09 -5.86 -9.35
C VAL A 33 -13.36 -7.19 -9.59
N GLY A 34 -14.04 -8.15 -10.23
CA GLY A 34 -13.50 -9.48 -10.52
C GLY A 34 -14.06 -10.04 -11.82
N ALA A 35 -13.49 -11.15 -12.29
CA ALA A 35 -13.88 -11.78 -13.55
C ALA A 35 -15.23 -12.50 -13.48
N ILE A 36 -15.74 -12.77 -12.28
CA ILE A 36 -16.95 -13.56 -12.04
C ILE A 36 -18.10 -12.63 -11.66
N VAL A 37 -19.30 -12.87 -12.16
CA VAL A 37 -20.53 -12.17 -11.77
C VAL A 37 -21.56 -13.16 -11.27
N SER A 38 -22.26 -12.83 -10.19
CA SER A 38 -23.45 -13.57 -9.77
C SER A 38 -24.65 -13.10 -10.58
N VAL A 39 -25.40 -14.07 -11.11
CA VAL A 39 -26.71 -13.87 -11.73
C VAL A 39 -27.73 -14.49 -10.80
N SER A 40 -28.71 -13.70 -10.35
CA SER A 40 -29.73 -14.20 -9.44
C SER A 40 -31.10 -13.57 -9.67
N ALA A 41 -32.16 -14.33 -9.40
CA ALA A 41 -33.54 -13.85 -9.40
C ALA A 41 -34.44 -14.72 -8.53
N ASP A 42 -35.63 -14.22 -8.19
CA ASP A 42 -36.55 -14.89 -7.27
C ASP A 42 -37.40 -15.97 -7.98
N TYR A 43 -37.62 -15.82 -9.29
CA TYR A 43 -38.46 -16.71 -10.08
C TYR A 43 -37.69 -17.38 -11.22
N PRO A 44 -37.98 -18.65 -11.56
CA PRO A 44 -37.28 -19.38 -12.61
C PRO A 44 -37.28 -18.66 -13.97
N SER A 45 -38.42 -18.09 -14.38
CA SER A 45 -38.54 -17.38 -15.66
C SER A 45 -37.67 -16.13 -15.72
N GLN A 46 -37.58 -15.39 -14.61
CA GLN A 46 -36.72 -14.20 -14.50
C GLN A 46 -35.24 -14.61 -14.51
N PHE A 47 -34.88 -15.63 -13.75
CA PHE A 47 -33.51 -16.15 -13.71
C PHE A 47 -33.05 -16.60 -15.10
N LEU A 48 -33.86 -17.38 -15.81
CA LEU A 48 -33.55 -17.83 -17.17
C LEU A 48 -33.46 -16.67 -18.17
N ALA A 49 -34.29 -15.63 -18.02
CA ALA A 49 -34.21 -14.43 -18.86
C ALA A 49 -32.89 -13.68 -18.66
N VAL A 50 -32.47 -13.44 -17.41
CA VAL A 50 -31.20 -12.76 -17.10
C VAL A 50 -30.00 -13.62 -17.54
N TYR A 51 -30.05 -14.93 -17.29
CA TYR A 51 -29.03 -15.87 -17.75
C TYR A 51 -28.89 -15.86 -19.28
N ALA A 52 -30.00 -15.93 -20.02
CA ALA A 52 -30.00 -15.91 -21.48
C ALA A 52 -29.47 -14.59 -22.04
N ASP A 53 -29.84 -13.46 -21.42
CA ASP A 53 -29.30 -12.14 -21.76
C ASP A 53 -27.77 -12.11 -21.57
N LYS A 54 -27.26 -12.53 -20.42
CA LYS A 54 -25.80 -12.59 -20.17
C LYS A 54 -25.09 -13.52 -21.14
N LEU A 55 -25.67 -14.68 -21.43
CA LEU A 55 -25.13 -15.63 -22.40
C LEU A 55 -25.04 -14.99 -23.79
N SER A 56 -26.07 -14.24 -24.22
CA SER A 56 -26.06 -13.52 -25.51
C SER A 56 -25.00 -12.41 -25.58
N ASN A 57 -24.62 -11.86 -24.44
CA ASN A 57 -23.53 -10.89 -24.28
C ASN A 57 -22.14 -11.54 -24.11
N GLY A 58 -22.01 -12.84 -24.34
CA GLY A 58 -20.73 -13.56 -24.34
C GLY A 58 -20.23 -14.01 -22.97
N TYR A 59 -21.03 -13.86 -21.90
CA TYR A 59 -20.70 -14.43 -20.61
C TYR A 59 -20.80 -15.95 -20.66
N LYS A 60 -19.95 -16.64 -19.89
CA LYS A 60 -19.96 -18.12 -19.82
C LYS A 60 -20.31 -18.57 -18.42
N LEU A 61 -21.04 -19.67 -18.26
CA LEU A 61 -21.28 -20.26 -16.94
C LEU A 61 -19.93 -20.64 -16.30
N HIS A 62 -19.75 -20.34 -15.02
CA HIS A 62 -18.53 -20.68 -14.30
C HIS A 62 -18.41 -22.22 -14.20
N PRO A 63 -17.24 -22.81 -14.50
CA PRO A 63 -17.12 -24.26 -14.69
C PRO A 63 -17.27 -25.08 -13.40
N THR A 64 -17.00 -24.49 -12.24
CA THR A 64 -16.93 -25.21 -10.96
C THR A 64 -17.77 -24.63 -9.83
N MET A 65 -18.35 -23.44 -10.02
CA MET A 65 -19.18 -22.81 -8.99
C MET A 65 -20.62 -23.32 -9.14
N PRO A 66 -21.32 -23.55 -8.02
CA PRO A 66 -22.64 -24.17 -8.06
C PRO A 66 -23.68 -23.26 -8.70
N VAL A 67 -24.72 -23.90 -9.24
CA VAL A 67 -26.01 -23.26 -9.46
C VAL A 67 -26.84 -23.52 -8.21
N ASP A 68 -27.21 -22.46 -7.52
CA ASP A 68 -27.92 -22.53 -6.25
C ASP A 68 -29.41 -22.31 -6.45
N PHE A 69 -30.19 -23.07 -5.69
CA PHE A 69 -31.59 -22.79 -5.42
C PHE A 69 -31.79 -22.82 -3.92
N ASN A 70 -32.32 -21.75 -3.37
CA ASN A 70 -32.63 -21.63 -1.95
C ASN A 70 -34.07 -21.18 -1.74
N GLN A 71 -34.67 -21.63 -0.64
CA GLN A 71 -35.98 -21.18 -0.20
C GLN A 71 -35.91 -20.77 1.27
N TYR A 72 -36.13 -19.49 1.56
CA TYR A 72 -36.11 -18.93 2.91
C TYR A 72 -37.41 -18.19 3.20
N GLY A 73 -38.14 -18.60 4.25
CA GLY A 73 -39.35 -17.90 4.69
C GLY A 73 -40.48 -17.82 3.64
N GLY A 74 -40.51 -18.75 2.69
CA GLY A 74 -41.46 -18.75 1.57
C GLY A 74 -40.98 -18.00 0.32
N ALA A 75 -39.87 -17.26 0.39
CA ALA A 75 -39.21 -16.67 -0.78
C ALA A 75 -38.29 -17.68 -1.45
N GLN A 76 -38.32 -17.71 -2.78
CA GLN A 76 -37.42 -18.52 -3.61
C GLN A 76 -36.29 -17.64 -4.13
N PHE A 77 -35.10 -18.23 -4.29
CA PHE A 77 -33.93 -17.55 -4.81
C PHE A 77 -33.12 -18.51 -5.67
N PHE A 78 -32.88 -18.12 -6.92
CA PHE A 78 -32.04 -18.83 -7.88
C PHE A 78 -30.77 -18.03 -8.11
N ARG A 79 -29.62 -18.70 -8.16
CA ARG A 79 -28.34 -18.06 -8.44
C ARG A 79 -27.42 -18.96 -9.26
N CYS A 80 -26.65 -18.36 -10.15
CA CYS A 80 -25.46 -18.98 -10.73
C CYS A 80 -24.33 -17.96 -10.86
N TYR A 81 -23.15 -18.44 -11.21
CA TYR A 81 -21.97 -17.62 -11.41
C TYR A 81 -21.57 -17.68 -12.88
N MET A 82 -21.30 -16.53 -13.48
CA MET A 82 -20.86 -16.42 -14.87
C MET A 82 -19.54 -15.66 -14.96
N VAL A 83 -18.67 -16.08 -15.87
CA VAL A 83 -17.41 -15.43 -16.20
C VAL A 83 -17.67 -14.37 -17.25
N LYS A 84 -17.13 -13.17 -17.03
CA LYS A 84 -17.19 -12.03 -17.96
C LYS A 84 -16.54 -12.40 -19.31
N PRO A 85 -16.97 -11.80 -20.43
CA PRO A 85 -16.30 -11.95 -21.72
C PRO A 85 -14.85 -11.45 -21.67
N GLU A 86 -13.97 -12.04 -22.49
CA GLU A 86 -12.54 -11.69 -22.53
C GLU A 86 -12.30 -10.20 -22.82
N ALA A 87 -13.11 -9.58 -23.69
CA ALA A 87 -13.00 -8.15 -23.99
C ALA A 87 -13.23 -7.27 -22.75
N VAL A 88 -14.27 -7.59 -21.95
CA VAL A 88 -14.57 -6.87 -20.70
C VAL A 88 -13.45 -7.10 -19.68
N GLN A 89 -12.96 -8.33 -19.57
CA GLN A 89 -11.84 -8.63 -18.68
C GLN A 89 -10.57 -7.87 -19.06
N ALA A 90 -10.27 -7.76 -20.36
CA ALA A 90 -9.10 -7.03 -20.83
C ALA A 90 -9.17 -5.54 -20.45
N GLU A 91 -10.31 -4.89 -20.66
CA GLU A 91 -10.52 -3.49 -20.26
C GLU A 91 -10.34 -3.28 -18.75
N GLU A 92 -10.93 -4.14 -17.92
CA GLU A 92 -10.81 -4.05 -16.46
C GLU A 92 -9.37 -4.34 -16.00
N LEU A 93 -8.68 -5.30 -16.62
CA LEU A 93 -7.30 -5.65 -16.29
C LEU A 93 -6.31 -4.54 -16.63
N GLU A 94 -6.52 -3.77 -17.69
CA GLU A 94 -5.68 -2.60 -17.98
C GLU A 94 -5.78 -1.55 -16.86
N VAL A 95 -6.99 -1.25 -16.40
CA VAL A 95 -7.19 -0.34 -15.25
C VAL A 95 -6.53 -0.87 -13.98
N ILE A 96 -6.59 -2.19 -13.75
CA ILE A 96 -5.93 -2.83 -12.60
C ILE A 96 -4.41 -2.70 -12.71
N LYS A 97 -3.82 -2.96 -13.88
CA LYS A 97 -2.37 -2.83 -14.11
C LYS A 97 -1.88 -1.40 -13.88
N GLU A 98 -2.58 -0.41 -14.44
CA GLU A 98 -2.27 1.01 -14.24
C GLU A 98 -2.31 1.38 -12.76
N LYS A 99 -3.31 0.90 -12.02
CA LYS A 99 -3.42 1.12 -10.59
C LYS A 99 -2.26 0.48 -9.82
N VAL A 100 -1.92 -0.77 -10.12
CA VAL A 100 -0.81 -1.48 -9.46
C VAL A 100 0.51 -0.74 -9.68
N GLU A 101 0.79 -0.27 -10.90
CA GLU A 101 1.99 0.50 -11.17
C GLU A 101 1.99 1.84 -10.40
N LYS A 102 0.87 2.56 -10.42
CA LYS A 102 0.74 3.83 -9.69
C LYS A 102 0.97 3.64 -8.20
N ASP A 103 0.34 2.63 -7.60
CA ASP A 103 0.46 2.33 -6.17
C ASP A 103 1.90 1.88 -5.83
N TYR A 104 2.55 1.08 -6.68
CA TYR A 104 3.94 0.68 -6.50
C TYR A 104 4.89 1.89 -6.50
N ARG A 105 4.74 2.81 -7.47
CA ARG A 105 5.52 4.04 -7.53
C ARG A 105 5.27 4.94 -6.32
N ALA A 106 4.02 5.02 -5.85
CA ALA A 106 3.67 5.79 -4.65
C ALA A 106 4.33 5.22 -3.39
N GLU A 107 4.35 3.90 -3.21
CA GLU A 107 5.02 3.27 -2.08
C GLU A 107 6.55 3.43 -2.13
N LEU A 108 7.17 3.34 -3.32
CA LEU A 108 8.59 3.66 -3.48
C LEU A 108 8.90 5.10 -3.07
N ARG A 109 8.05 6.05 -3.49
CA ARG A 109 8.20 7.46 -3.14
C ARG A 109 8.06 7.69 -1.64
N LYS A 110 7.04 7.10 -1.02
CA LYS A 110 6.81 7.17 0.43
C LYS A 110 7.98 6.59 1.23
N ALA A 111 8.56 5.47 0.78
CA ALA A 111 9.75 4.89 1.40
C ALA A 111 10.96 5.85 1.29
N TYR A 112 11.16 6.45 0.11
CA TYR A 112 12.22 7.45 -0.10
C TYR A 112 12.05 8.66 0.83
N ASP A 113 10.86 9.25 0.87
CA ASP A 113 10.58 10.44 1.69
C ASP A 113 10.81 10.13 3.18
N ALA A 114 10.37 8.96 3.67
CA ALA A 114 10.62 8.52 5.04
C ALA A 114 12.12 8.36 5.37
N HIS A 115 12.91 7.82 4.44
CA HIS A 115 14.37 7.71 4.62
C HIS A 115 15.06 9.07 4.60
N LEU A 116 14.62 9.98 3.71
CA LEU A 116 15.15 11.34 3.64
C LEU A 116 14.90 12.09 4.95
N GLU A 117 13.68 12.04 5.48
CA GLU A 117 13.33 12.65 6.77
C GLU A 117 14.20 12.12 7.91
N ALA A 118 14.39 10.80 7.98
CA ALA A 118 15.26 10.19 8.99
C ALA A 118 16.72 10.65 8.88
N MET A 119 17.27 10.73 7.66
CA MET A 119 18.64 11.19 7.42
C MET A 119 18.82 12.68 7.77
N VAL A 120 17.84 13.52 7.45
CA VAL A 120 17.85 14.93 7.82
C VAL A 120 17.81 15.07 9.35
N ALA A 121 16.92 14.35 10.03
CA ALA A 121 16.81 14.37 11.49
C ALA A 121 18.12 13.91 12.17
N GLU A 122 18.76 12.84 11.69
CA GLU A 122 20.06 12.40 12.22
C GLU A 122 21.14 13.46 12.01
N SER A 123 21.18 14.07 10.83
CA SER A 123 22.17 15.09 10.47
C SER A 123 22.05 16.34 11.33
N VAL A 124 20.82 16.82 11.55
CA VAL A 124 20.53 17.95 12.45
C VAL A 124 20.93 17.60 13.89
N SER A 125 20.50 16.44 14.40
CA SER A 125 20.87 15.99 15.75
C SER A 125 22.39 15.84 15.95
N ARG A 126 23.12 15.41 14.93
CA ARG A 126 24.60 15.38 14.96
C ARG A 126 25.18 16.78 15.01
N ALA A 127 24.69 17.71 14.20
CA ALA A 127 25.15 19.08 14.16
C ALA A 127 24.90 19.79 15.51
N GLU A 128 23.71 19.64 16.09
CA GLU A 128 23.36 20.20 17.40
C GLU A 128 24.27 19.67 18.52
N ARG A 129 24.52 18.34 18.56
CA ARG A 129 25.45 17.74 19.53
C ARG A 129 26.88 18.25 19.36
N ALA A 130 27.32 18.46 18.13
CA ALA A 130 28.65 19.00 17.85
C ALA A 130 28.77 20.45 18.32
N GLU A 131 27.76 21.29 18.09
CA GLU A 131 27.75 22.68 18.54
C GLU A 131 27.62 22.80 20.06
N ALA A 132 26.78 21.98 20.71
CA ALA A 132 26.68 21.92 22.17
C ALA A 132 28.02 21.56 22.81
N LYS A 133 28.71 20.54 22.27
CA LYS A 133 30.04 20.13 22.74
C LYS A 133 31.08 21.25 22.59
N LYS A 134 31.09 21.96 21.45
CA LYS A 134 31.99 23.11 21.25
C LYS A 134 31.68 24.24 22.24
N ALA A 135 30.41 24.50 22.53
CA ALA A 135 30.01 25.52 23.49
C ALA A 135 30.45 25.17 24.92
N GLU A 136 30.29 23.91 25.34
CA GLU A 136 30.77 23.39 26.62
C GLU A 136 32.30 23.50 26.74
N GLU A 137 33.04 23.08 25.72
CA GLU A 137 34.50 23.18 25.69
C GLU A 137 34.99 24.63 25.79
N LYS A 138 34.32 25.57 25.10
CA LYS A 138 34.61 27.01 25.23
C LYS A 138 34.33 27.53 26.63
N ARG A 139 33.20 27.15 27.22
CA ARG A 139 32.82 27.56 28.58
C ARG A 139 33.79 27.01 29.62
N ALA A 140 34.21 25.75 29.49
CA ALA A 140 35.18 25.13 30.38
C ALA A 140 36.52 25.88 30.35
N LYS A 141 37.02 26.25 29.16
CA LYS A 141 38.24 27.06 29.02
C LYS A 141 38.13 28.44 29.68
N LEU A 142 36.99 29.12 29.51
CA LEU A 142 36.75 30.42 30.14
C LEU A 142 36.72 30.31 31.67
N ILE A 143 36.07 29.26 32.20
CA ILE A 143 36.04 29.00 33.65
C ILE A 143 37.44 28.69 34.16
N GLU A 144 38.23 27.87 33.46
CA GLU A 144 39.60 27.54 33.86
C GLU A 144 40.48 28.80 33.90
N GLN A 145 40.39 29.65 32.87
CA GLN A 145 41.14 30.89 32.82
C GLN A 145 40.71 31.87 33.92
N ALA A 146 39.41 32.10 34.09
CA ALA A 146 38.89 32.96 35.17
C ALA A 146 39.27 32.43 36.56
N THR A 147 39.33 31.10 36.73
CA THR A 147 39.79 30.48 37.98
C THR A 147 41.27 30.75 38.23
N LYS A 148 42.12 30.61 37.21
CA LYS A 148 43.56 30.95 37.31
C LYS A 148 43.77 32.42 37.67
N GLU A 149 43.04 33.31 37.01
CA GLU A 149 43.09 34.75 37.29
C GLU A 149 42.61 35.07 38.72
N ALA A 150 41.53 34.44 39.18
CA ALA A 150 41.02 34.61 40.54
C ALA A 150 41.99 34.09 41.61
N VAL A 151 42.62 32.93 41.40
CA VAL A 151 43.64 32.38 42.31
C VAL A 151 44.87 33.28 42.35
N ALA A 152 45.34 33.79 41.20
CA ALA A 152 46.45 34.71 41.14
C ALA A 152 46.15 36.04 41.87
N ALA A 153 44.91 36.53 41.78
CA ALA A 153 44.49 37.77 42.43
C ALA A 153 44.29 37.63 43.95
N LEU A 154 43.80 36.47 44.42
CA LEU A 154 43.57 36.21 45.85
C LEU A 154 44.85 35.79 46.59
N GLY A 155 45.87 35.32 45.87
CA GLY A 155 47.06 34.69 46.45
C GLY A 155 46.78 33.24 46.87
N GLU A 156 47.82 32.41 46.95
CA GLU A 156 47.67 31.01 47.39
C GLU A 156 47.12 30.95 48.81
N PHE A 157 45.99 30.27 48.96
CA PHE A 157 45.41 29.96 50.26
C PHE A 157 46.32 28.93 50.96
N ASN A 158 47.20 29.41 51.84
CA ASN A 158 47.97 28.57 52.75
C ASN A 158 47.20 28.45 54.08
N ALA A 159 46.67 27.25 54.34
CA ALA A 159 46.16 26.82 55.64
C ALA A 159 47.07 25.73 56.22
#